data_AF-A0A0G2AQW5-F1
#
_entry.id   AF-A0A0G2AQW5-F1
#
_cell.length_a   1.000
_cell.length_b   1.000
_cell.length_c   1.000
_cell.angle_alpha   90.00
_cell.angle_beta   90.00
_cell.angle_gamma   90.00
#
_symmetry.space_group_name_H-M   'P 1'
#
loop_
_entity.id
_entity.type
_entity.pdbx_description
1 polymer ?
#
loop_
_entity_poly.entity_id
_entity_poly.type
_entity_poly.pdbx_seq_one_letter_code
_entity_poly.pdbx_strand_id
1 'polypeptide(L)'
;MIGSAVALFFLASTLSPTVIWAVSKQGYTPSGLVDTSGNVLYVESSTTPDVYRAAPIPSSTFTTSPTFSALSTSSLSTQSAAALGPNLIPNPSLETSDASGLPTGWKKGGYGTNTRVLTYPTTPAQDGARAAQASITAYTSGDAKWYFNHIPVTAGQTYQFSDWSFSNVSSEVDVQVKMNDGTFRYIVLAHPGPSASYQNTTAQFTVPAGAVSLTVFHVIKQVGSLTVDNYSLNQVTSGNSGNLVVNGDFETVGSGSLPANWNKGGWGTNTRSFSYPVSGVGGSKAARVSITNYASGDAKWYFTPLSLASGFYTYADSYQSNIQSIVVAQYHRTDGTFTYDDLATAPPASTFTRQSVNFAVPAGTQDVTVFRVIKGVGTLTLDNVSIVPSTNTAIGAFPNGAVTLSFDDGWLSQYQNAIPSMNAHGFKGTFYIVSHRFADTGFPGFMSKTQIQDLFRMGHEISAHTETHPHLTQLTAAEQQQEISGSRQDLLAMNVGPINAFAYPYGEYDSTTIQIVKDAGFSSARSTINGYATAASDHYQLPRQVILNTTTASQVRGWVDQAVSQKSWLIIAVHQVDGSGEAYSTTPATFGQIVDYLAQKGVPVITIDQGVQKLAP
;
A
#
# COMPACT_ATOMS: atom_id res chain seq x y z
N MET A 1 -10.14 62.42 -29.35
CA MET A 1 -11.38 62.09 -28.63
C MET A 1 -11.01 61.88 -27.17
N ILE A 2 -11.52 62.76 -26.30
CA ILE A 2 -11.87 62.63 -24.87
C ILE A 2 -10.97 61.71 -24.01
N GLY A 3 -10.36 62.11 -22.89
CA GLY A 3 -10.52 63.26 -22.00
C GLY A 3 -9.99 62.89 -20.60
N SER A 4 -9.46 63.87 -19.89
CA SER A 4 -8.62 63.83 -18.69
C SER A 4 -9.32 63.50 -17.34
N ALA A 5 -8.50 63.08 -16.36
CA ALA A 5 -8.45 63.43 -14.90
C ALA A 5 -9.74 63.39 -14.03
N VAL A 6 -9.72 62.98 -12.75
CA VAL A 6 -9.40 63.79 -11.53
C VAL A 6 -9.68 62.86 -10.30
N ALA A 7 -8.70 62.47 -9.48
CA ALA A 7 -8.29 62.98 -8.14
C ALA A 7 -9.41 63.37 -7.14
N LEU A 8 -9.46 62.78 -5.93
CA LEU A 8 -9.08 63.44 -4.65
C LEU A 8 -9.40 62.60 -3.38
N PHE A 9 -8.54 62.83 -2.39
CA PHE A 9 -8.47 62.41 -0.99
C PHE A 9 -9.70 62.75 -0.11
N PHE A 10 -9.85 62.02 1.02
CA PHE A 10 -9.89 62.62 2.36
C PHE A 10 -9.39 61.64 3.46
N LEU A 11 -8.81 62.24 4.50
CA LEU A 11 -7.97 61.69 5.57
C LEU A 11 -8.74 61.49 6.90
N ALA A 12 -8.18 60.59 7.72
CA ALA A 12 -8.16 60.59 9.21
C ALA A 12 -9.47 60.21 9.94
N SER A 13 -9.48 59.62 11.14
CA SER A 13 -8.47 59.54 12.21
C SER A 13 -8.81 58.42 13.21
N THR A 14 -7.77 57.72 13.69
CA THR A 14 -7.49 57.30 15.08
C THR A 14 -8.57 56.67 15.97
N LEU A 15 -8.24 55.53 16.58
CA LEU A 15 -8.18 55.32 18.05
C LEU A 15 -7.44 54.00 18.38
N SER A 16 -6.37 54.12 19.16
CA SER A 16 -5.86 53.13 20.14
C SER A 16 -5.99 53.84 21.51
N PRO A 17 -6.01 53.19 22.71
CA PRO A 17 -4.89 52.33 23.14
C PRO A 17 -5.16 51.28 24.27
N THR A 18 -4.10 50.52 24.59
CA THR A 18 -3.68 49.99 25.94
C THR A 18 -4.55 48.95 26.67
N VAL A 19 -4.08 47.72 26.93
CA VAL A 19 -3.10 47.22 27.97
C VAL A 19 -3.67 47.25 29.40
N ILE A 20 -3.53 46.14 30.16
CA ILE A 20 -3.06 46.02 31.58
C ILE A 20 -3.09 44.51 31.97
N TRP A 21 -1.93 43.86 32.11
CA TRP A 21 -1.14 43.50 33.32
C TRP A 21 -1.75 42.42 34.25
N ALA A 22 -1.00 41.33 34.51
CA ALA A 22 -0.24 41.13 35.76
C ALA A 22 0.41 39.72 35.79
N VAL A 23 1.74 39.61 35.81
CA VAL A 23 2.70 39.58 36.95
C VAL A 23 3.04 38.16 37.45
N SER A 24 4.34 37.91 37.31
CA SER A 24 5.23 36.88 37.86
C SER A 24 4.85 36.13 39.15
N LYS A 25 5.40 34.90 39.22
CA LYS A 25 6.00 34.41 40.46
C LYS A 25 7.34 33.72 40.16
N GLN A 26 8.40 34.27 40.75
CA GLN A 26 9.70 33.65 40.85
C GLN A 26 9.65 32.36 41.68
N GLY A 27 10.47 31.39 41.27
CA GLY A 27 11.40 30.65 42.13
C GLY A 27 10.81 29.74 43.21
N TYR A 28 10.91 28.43 42.99
CA TYR A 28 11.35 27.46 44.00
C TYR A 28 11.91 26.23 43.29
N THR A 29 13.17 25.92 43.59
CA THR A 29 13.89 24.68 43.24
C THR A 29 13.25 23.46 43.92
N PRO A 30 13.21 22.29 43.27
CA PRO A 30 13.35 21.03 43.97
C PRO A 30 14.72 20.44 43.63
N SER A 31 15.61 20.58 44.61
CA SER A 31 16.69 19.66 44.90
C SER A 31 16.30 18.22 44.56
N GLY A 32 17.11 17.58 43.74
CA GLY A 32 16.93 16.19 43.37
C GLY A 32 16.94 15.26 44.58
N LEU A 33 16.10 14.25 44.50
CA LEU A 33 16.47 12.92 44.96
C LEU A 33 16.75 12.12 43.70
N VAL A 34 18.02 12.16 43.32
CA VAL A 34 18.63 11.36 42.28
C VAL A 34 18.79 9.98 42.88
N ASP A 35 18.15 8.95 42.32
CA ASP A 35 18.66 7.60 42.58
C ASP A 35 20.02 7.45 41.91
N THR A 36 20.82 6.47 42.31
CA THR A 36 22.20 6.28 41.88
C THR A 36 22.40 6.05 40.36
N SER A 37 21.37 6.24 39.53
CA SER A 37 21.41 6.17 38.06
C SER A 37 21.05 7.48 37.33
N GLY A 38 20.82 8.60 38.01
CA GLY A 38 20.91 9.93 37.38
C GLY A 38 19.83 10.33 36.35
N ASN A 39 18.68 9.65 36.28
CA ASN A 39 17.64 9.97 35.27
C ASN A 39 16.58 10.96 35.77
N VAL A 40 16.37 12.04 35.01
CA VAL A 40 15.12 12.83 35.00
C VAL A 40 14.33 12.40 33.76
N LEU A 41 13.22 11.69 33.96
CA LEU A 41 12.35 11.19 32.89
C LEU A 41 11.12 12.10 32.76
N TYR A 42 10.91 12.70 31.59
CA TYR A 42 9.55 12.98 31.14
C TYR A 42 9.02 11.70 30.48
N VAL A 43 8.25 10.93 31.23
CA VAL A 43 7.45 9.82 30.73
C VAL A 43 6.05 10.37 30.49
N GLU A 44 5.58 10.39 29.24
CA GLU A 44 4.13 10.32 29.03
C GLU A 44 3.70 8.88 29.32
N SER A 45 3.26 8.65 30.57
CA SER A 45 2.47 7.47 30.90
C SER A 45 1.01 7.80 30.59
N SER A 46 0.55 7.48 29.40
CA SER A 46 -0.87 7.25 29.18
C SER A 46 -1.16 5.80 29.55
N THR A 47 -1.86 5.58 30.66
CA THR A 47 -2.46 4.28 31.00
C THR A 47 -3.82 4.08 30.31
N THR A 48 -4.08 4.69 29.15
CA THR A 48 -5.33 4.50 28.40
C THR A 48 -5.14 4.65 26.89
N PRO A 49 -5.00 3.54 26.14
CA PRO A 49 -5.42 3.48 24.75
C PRO A 49 -6.94 3.25 24.73
N ASP A 50 -7.72 4.28 24.36
CA ASP A 50 -9.19 4.20 24.34
C ASP A 50 -9.70 3.44 23.09
N VAL A 51 -9.63 2.11 23.14
CA VAL A 51 -10.54 1.19 22.44
C VAL A 51 -10.77 0.02 23.42
N TYR A 52 -11.97 -0.10 23.98
CA TYR A 52 -12.53 -1.16 24.86
C TYR A 52 -13.09 -0.61 26.19
N ARG A 53 -14.25 0.06 26.11
CA ARG A 53 -15.23 0.09 27.21
C ARG A 53 -16.57 -0.47 26.71
N ALA A 54 -16.73 -1.77 26.83
CA ALA A 54 -18.02 -2.36 27.21
C ALA A 54 -17.81 -2.89 28.64
N ALA A 55 -18.60 -2.40 29.59
CA ALA A 55 -18.50 -2.82 30.99
C ALA A 55 -18.81 -4.33 31.13
N PRO A 56 -17.95 -5.12 31.79
CA PRO A 56 -18.30 -6.48 32.21
C PRO A 56 -19.08 -6.44 33.53
N ILE A 57 -20.15 -7.22 33.60
CA ILE A 57 -20.81 -7.65 34.85
C ILE A 57 -19.81 -8.54 35.64
N PRO A 58 -19.76 -8.50 36.98
CA PRO A 58 -18.72 -9.19 37.75
C PRO A 58 -18.81 -10.71 37.62
N SER A 59 -17.65 -11.35 37.51
CA SER A 59 -17.47 -12.81 37.59
C SER A 59 -17.00 -13.22 38.99
N SER A 60 -17.54 -14.34 39.48
CA SER A 60 -17.04 -15.04 40.67
C SER A 60 -16.30 -16.32 40.27
N THR A 61 -14.99 -16.34 40.56
CA THR A 61 -14.12 -17.43 41.05
C THR A 61 -14.27 -18.87 40.50
N PHE A 62 -13.15 -19.48 40.05
CA PHE A 62 -12.42 -20.56 40.77
C PHE A 62 -11.11 -20.97 40.03
N THR A 63 -10.28 -21.74 40.73
CA THR A 63 -8.81 -21.85 40.69
C THR A 63 -8.24 -23.19 40.17
N THR A 64 -6.94 -23.19 39.86
CA THR A 64 -5.90 -24.28 39.87
C THR A 64 -5.47 -25.01 38.56
N SER A 65 -4.15 -24.98 38.33
CA SER A 65 -3.28 -25.77 37.38
C SER A 65 -2.91 -27.18 37.97
N PRO A 66 -2.15 -28.15 37.36
CA PRO A 66 -1.05 -28.04 36.35
C PRO A 66 -0.72 -29.23 35.35
N THR A 67 0.18 -28.95 34.35
CA THR A 67 1.24 -29.79 33.66
C THR A 67 0.90 -31.10 32.85
N PHE A 68 1.60 -31.62 31.80
CA PHE A 68 2.93 -31.50 31.12
C PHE A 68 2.90 -32.04 29.63
N SER A 69 3.84 -31.56 28.78
CA SER A 69 4.54 -32.03 27.54
C SER A 69 4.02 -33.08 26.50
N ALA A 70 4.21 -32.77 25.19
CA ALA A 70 4.91 -33.63 24.19
C ALA A 70 5.28 -32.87 22.88
N LEU A 71 6.34 -33.35 22.20
CA LEU A 71 7.08 -32.77 21.07
C LEU A 71 6.47 -32.95 19.66
N SER A 72 6.85 -32.02 18.77
CA SER A 72 6.98 -32.06 17.30
C SER A 72 5.96 -32.82 16.43
N THR A 73 5.28 -32.09 15.57
CA THR A 73 5.21 -32.41 14.13
C THR A 73 5.24 -31.13 13.31
N SER A 74 6.19 -31.06 12.38
CA SER A 74 6.17 -30.15 11.24
C SER A 74 4.87 -30.38 10.45
N SER A 75 4.04 -29.35 10.30
CA SER A 75 2.91 -29.38 9.37
C SER A 75 3.02 -28.25 8.35
N LEU A 76 2.84 -28.67 7.10
CA LEU A 76 2.95 -27.91 5.87
C LEU A 76 2.01 -26.70 5.84
N SER A 77 2.45 -25.71 5.05
CA SER A 77 1.72 -24.52 4.63
C SER A 77 0.26 -24.83 4.27
N THR A 78 -0.68 -24.26 5.03
CA THR A 78 -2.09 -24.19 4.63
C THR A 78 -2.26 -23.02 3.65
N GLN A 79 -2.07 -23.33 2.38
CA GLN A 79 -2.46 -22.44 1.27
C GLN A 79 -4.00 -22.35 1.27
N SER A 80 -4.55 -21.18 1.63
CA SER A 80 -5.99 -20.95 1.72
C SER A 80 -6.63 -20.80 0.34
N ALA A 81 -7.80 -21.41 0.14
CA ALA A 81 -8.60 -21.37 -1.08
C ALA A 81 -9.22 -19.98 -1.35
N ALA A 82 -9.51 -19.67 -2.62
CA ALA A 82 -10.17 -18.42 -3.04
C ALA A 82 -11.54 -18.25 -2.37
N ALA A 83 -11.84 -17.04 -1.89
CA ALA A 83 -13.20 -16.66 -1.48
C ALA A 83 -14.10 -16.52 -2.71
N LEU A 84 -15.19 -17.29 -2.70
CA LEU A 84 -16.18 -17.35 -3.78
C LEU A 84 -17.48 -16.72 -3.29
N GLY A 85 -18.10 -15.89 -4.13
CA GLY A 85 -19.47 -15.45 -3.93
C GLY A 85 -20.47 -16.63 -3.92
N PRO A 86 -21.77 -16.41 -3.72
CA PRO A 86 -22.76 -17.48 -3.78
C PRO A 86 -22.74 -18.19 -5.14
N ASN A 87 -23.14 -19.46 -5.16
CA ASN A 87 -23.31 -20.17 -6.42
C ASN A 87 -24.45 -19.52 -7.21
N LEU A 88 -24.14 -19.01 -8.39
CA LEU A 88 -25.07 -18.29 -9.25
C LEU A 88 -25.91 -19.25 -10.10
N ILE A 89 -25.57 -20.53 -10.18
CA ILE A 89 -26.31 -21.54 -10.94
C ILE A 89 -27.54 -21.98 -10.13
N PRO A 90 -28.77 -21.79 -10.64
CA PRO A 90 -29.96 -22.36 -10.04
C PRO A 90 -29.98 -23.89 -10.22
N ASN A 91 -30.42 -24.62 -9.19
CA ASN A 91 -30.51 -26.07 -9.20
C ASN A 91 -29.17 -26.75 -9.60
N PRO A 92 -28.05 -26.44 -8.92
CA PRO A 92 -26.70 -26.86 -9.33
C PRO A 92 -26.45 -28.37 -9.24
N SER A 93 -27.13 -29.05 -8.31
CA SER A 93 -27.10 -30.50 -8.12
C SER A 93 -28.20 -31.22 -8.90
N LEU A 94 -28.95 -30.53 -9.77
CA LEU A 94 -29.99 -31.10 -10.63
C LEU A 94 -31.16 -31.80 -9.90
N GLU A 95 -31.27 -31.68 -8.58
CA GLU A 95 -32.23 -32.43 -7.77
C GLU A 95 -33.68 -31.98 -7.95
N THR A 96 -33.91 -30.75 -8.41
CA THR A 96 -35.27 -30.22 -8.64
C THR A 96 -35.70 -30.38 -10.09
N SER A 97 -36.86 -30.99 -10.34
CA SER A 97 -37.44 -31.07 -11.69
C SER A 97 -38.54 -30.03 -11.90
N ASP A 98 -38.66 -29.55 -13.13
CA ASP A 98 -39.79 -28.73 -13.58
C ASP A 98 -40.99 -29.59 -13.99
N ALA A 99 -42.09 -28.93 -14.39
CA ALA A 99 -43.33 -29.60 -14.80
C ALA A 99 -43.18 -30.50 -16.04
N SER A 100 -42.08 -30.36 -16.81
CA SER A 100 -41.76 -31.19 -17.97
C SER A 100 -40.89 -32.41 -17.61
N GLY A 101 -40.50 -32.55 -16.35
CA GLY A 101 -39.63 -33.62 -15.87
C GLY A 101 -38.14 -33.37 -16.18
N LEU A 102 -37.76 -32.15 -16.59
CA LEU A 102 -36.38 -31.74 -16.79
C LEU A 102 -35.84 -31.05 -15.53
N PRO A 103 -34.50 -30.95 -15.34
CA PRO A 103 -33.98 -30.21 -14.21
C PRO A 103 -34.35 -28.72 -14.35
N THR A 104 -34.94 -28.13 -13.32
CA THR A 104 -35.40 -26.75 -13.35
C THR A 104 -34.25 -25.81 -13.71
N GLY A 105 -34.41 -25.02 -14.78
CA GLY A 105 -33.39 -24.05 -15.24
C GLY A 105 -32.32 -24.63 -16.17
N TRP A 106 -32.41 -25.92 -16.52
CA TRP A 106 -31.46 -26.63 -17.38
C TRP A 106 -32.08 -26.99 -18.73
N LYS A 107 -31.21 -27.15 -19.73
CA LYS A 107 -31.58 -27.38 -21.13
C LYS A 107 -30.73 -28.49 -21.74
N LYS A 108 -31.37 -29.20 -22.67
CA LYS A 108 -30.76 -30.17 -23.57
C LYS A 108 -30.09 -29.44 -24.74
N GLY A 109 -28.84 -29.76 -25.05
CA GLY A 109 -28.08 -29.09 -26.12
C GLY A 109 -27.24 -30.05 -26.98
N GLY A 110 -26.95 -29.61 -28.20
CA GLY A 110 -26.11 -30.35 -29.13
C GLY A 110 -26.25 -29.84 -30.56
N TYR A 111 -25.20 -29.88 -31.35
CA TYR A 111 -25.24 -29.59 -32.79
C TYR A 111 -24.53 -30.67 -33.61
N GLY A 112 -24.59 -30.56 -34.94
CA GLY A 112 -23.90 -31.43 -35.88
C GLY A 112 -24.60 -32.76 -36.16
N THR A 113 -23.92 -33.61 -36.92
CA THR A 113 -24.42 -34.92 -37.35
C THR A 113 -23.91 -36.00 -36.41
N ASN A 114 -24.73 -36.35 -35.43
CA ASN A 114 -24.47 -37.38 -34.43
C ASN A 114 -25.78 -37.96 -33.89
N THR A 115 -25.72 -39.16 -33.34
CA THR A 115 -26.82 -39.79 -32.61
C THR A 115 -26.62 -39.55 -31.12
N ARG A 116 -27.02 -38.36 -30.66
CA ARG A 116 -26.96 -37.98 -29.25
C ARG A 116 -28.24 -38.36 -28.48
N VAL A 117 -28.06 -38.79 -27.24
CA VAL A 117 -29.11 -39.06 -26.26
C VAL A 117 -28.79 -38.28 -24.99
N LEU A 118 -29.76 -37.52 -24.49
CA LEU A 118 -29.63 -36.68 -23.30
C LEU A 118 -30.63 -37.17 -22.25
N THR A 119 -30.08 -37.82 -21.22
CA THR A 119 -30.83 -38.55 -20.18
C THR A 119 -30.79 -37.79 -18.86
N TYR A 120 -31.96 -37.62 -18.25
CA TYR A 120 -32.13 -37.10 -16.90
C TYR A 120 -33.46 -37.62 -16.32
N PRO A 121 -33.52 -37.97 -15.02
CA PRO A 121 -32.36 -38.17 -14.14
C PRO A 121 -31.60 -39.44 -14.55
N THR A 122 -30.32 -39.51 -14.20
CA THR A 122 -29.49 -40.72 -14.36
C THR A 122 -28.77 -41.04 -13.07
N THR A 123 -28.31 -42.29 -12.93
CA THR A 123 -27.48 -42.77 -11.83
C THR A 123 -26.20 -43.45 -12.34
N PRO A 124 -25.12 -43.50 -11.54
CA PRO A 124 -24.97 -42.90 -10.21
C PRO A 124 -24.93 -41.37 -10.29
N ALA A 125 -25.51 -40.71 -9.28
CA ALA A 125 -25.33 -39.28 -9.04
C ALA A 125 -24.14 -39.08 -8.09
N GLN A 126 -23.52 -37.89 -8.09
CA GLN A 126 -22.36 -37.60 -7.23
C GLN A 126 -22.78 -37.47 -5.77
N ASP A 127 -23.91 -36.82 -5.56
CA ASP A 127 -24.70 -36.84 -4.33
C ASP A 127 -26.19 -36.89 -4.70
N GLY A 128 -27.08 -36.93 -3.71
CA GLY A 128 -28.51 -36.97 -3.99
C GLY A 128 -28.95 -38.20 -4.79
N ALA A 129 -29.89 -37.99 -5.71
CA ALA A 129 -30.54 -39.05 -6.49
C ALA A 129 -30.52 -38.82 -8.00
N ARG A 130 -30.05 -37.67 -8.49
CA ARG A 130 -30.26 -37.24 -9.88
C ARG A 130 -29.04 -36.55 -10.49
N ALA A 131 -28.43 -37.18 -11.49
CA ALA A 131 -27.46 -36.54 -12.39
C ALA A 131 -28.02 -36.38 -13.82
N ALA A 132 -27.25 -35.75 -14.71
CA ALA A 132 -27.57 -35.67 -16.13
C ALA A 132 -26.47 -36.35 -16.99
N GLN A 133 -26.87 -37.09 -18.02
CA GLN A 133 -25.95 -37.75 -18.95
C GLN A 133 -26.17 -37.29 -20.38
N ALA A 134 -25.07 -37.12 -21.11
CA ALA A 134 -25.03 -37.00 -22.56
C ALA A 134 -24.27 -38.18 -23.15
N SER A 135 -24.87 -38.87 -24.12
CA SER A 135 -24.29 -40.03 -24.80
C SER A 135 -24.37 -39.85 -26.31
N ILE A 136 -23.32 -40.22 -27.03
CA ILE A 136 -23.27 -40.26 -28.48
C ILE A 136 -22.98 -41.69 -28.93
N THR A 137 -23.84 -42.27 -29.77
CA THR A 137 -23.69 -43.64 -30.27
C THR A 137 -23.24 -43.73 -31.73
N ALA A 138 -23.37 -42.63 -32.49
CA ALA A 138 -22.80 -42.47 -33.82
C ALA A 138 -22.36 -41.01 -34.02
N TYR A 139 -21.21 -40.79 -34.66
CA TYR A 139 -20.61 -39.47 -34.75
C TYR A 139 -20.00 -39.18 -36.13
N THR A 140 -20.38 -38.06 -36.73
CA THR A 140 -19.68 -37.44 -37.88
C THR A 140 -19.17 -36.05 -37.50
N SER A 141 -19.97 -35.24 -36.79
CA SER A 141 -19.60 -33.89 -36.38
C SER A 141 -20.44 -33.38 -35.20
N GLY A 142 -19.98 -32.31 -34.57
CA GLY A 142 -20.72 -31.56 -33.55
C GLY A 142 -20.54 -32.07 -32.11
N ASP A 143 -21.57 -31.92 -31.28
CA ASP A 143 -21.48 -32.19 -29.84
C ASP A 143 -22.82 -32.64 -29.19
N ALA A 144 -22.72 -33.10 -27.95
CA ALA A 144 -23.85 -33.34 -27.05
C ALA A 144 -23.56 -32.77 -25.66
N LYS A 145 -24.54 -32.10 -25.05
CA LYS A 145 -24.36 -31.38 -23.78
C LYS A 145 -25.65 -31.11 -23.00
N TRP A 146 -25.50 -30.90 -21.71
CA TRP A 146 -26.46 -30.21 -20.85
C TRP A 146 -25.92 -28.83 -20.48
N TYR A 147 -26.80 -27.87 -20.28
CA TYR A 147 -26.41 -26.50 -19.91
C TYR A 147 -27.52 -25.78 -19.16
N PHE A 148 -27.15 -24.80 -18.35
CA PHE A 148 -28.10 -23.98 -17.59
C PHE A 148 -28.46 -22.69 -18.32
N ASN A 149 -29.55 -22.04 -17.89
CA ASN A 149 -29.93 -20.73 -18.39
C ASN A 149 -28.80 -19.70 -18.23
N HIS A 150 -28.71 -18.73 -19.13
CA HIS A 150 -27.72 -17.66 -19.03
C HIS A 150 -27.83 -16.93 -17.69
N ILE A 151 -26.70 -16.82 -16.99
CA ILE A 151 -26.53 -16.11 -15.73
C ILE A 151 -26.00 -14.70 -16.01
N PRO A 152 -26.63 -13.64 -15.49
CA PRO A 152 -26.09 -12.28 -15.59
C PRO A 152 -24.68 -12.19 -14.99
N VAL A 153 -23.76 -11.48 -15.65
CA VAL A 153 -22.38 -11.30 -15.18
C VAL A 153 -21.90 -9.86 -15.36
N THR A 154 -20.91 -9.47 -14.56
CA THR A 154 -20.29 -8.15 -14.64
C THR A 154 -19.09 -8.19 -15.58
N ALA A 155 -19.09 -7.36 -16.64
CA ALA A 155 -17.96 -7.28 -17.57
C ALA A 155 -16.64 -6.97 -16.85
N GLY A 156 -15.56 -7.67 -17.22
CA GLY A 156 -14.24 -7.53 -16.58
C GLY A 156 -14.08 -8.27 -15.25
N GLN A 157 -15.14 -8.92 -14.74
CA GLN A 157 -15.09 -9.67 -13.48
C GLN A 157 -14.57 -11.10 -13.69
N THR A 158 -13.83 -11.63 -12.71
CA THR A 158 -13.40 -13.04 -12.68
C THR A 158 -14.45 -13.91 -11.99
N TYR A 159 -14.70 -15.08 -12.58
CA TYR A 159 -15.58 -16.12 -12.04
C TYR A 159 -14.82 -17.44 -11.92
N GLN A 160 -15.19 -18.25 -10.94
CA GLN A 160 -14.76 -19.63 -10.81
C GLN A 160 -15.93 -20.54 -11.17
N PHE A 161 -15.68 -21.43 -12.13
CA PHE A 161 -16.56 -22.52 -12.48
C PHE A 161 -16.05 -23.82 -11.85
N SER A 162 -16.96 -24.68 -11.38
CA SER A 162 -16.66 -26.09 -11.15
C SER A 162 -17.81 -27.00 -11.53
N ASP A 163 -17.52 -28.26 -11.83
CA ASP A 163 -18.51 -29.33 -11.89
C ASP A 163 -17.89 -30.69 -11.52
N TRP A 164 -18.75 -31.64 -11.15
CA TRP A 164 -18.36 -33.02 -10.97
C TRP A 164 -18.81 -33.84 -12.17
N SER A 165 -17.90 -34.54 -12.83
CA SER A 165 -18.25 -35.37 -13.98
C SER A 165 -17.50 -36.68 -14.03
N PHE A 166 -18.00 -37.64 -14.78
CA PHE A 166 -17.22 -38.79 -15.24
C PHE A 166 -17.58 -39.11 -16.69
N SER A 167 -16.63 -39.64 -17.44
CA SER A 167 -16.80 -39.90 -18.86
C SER A 167 -15.90 -41.05 -19.31
N ASN A 168 -16.38 -41.88 -20.22
CA ASN A 168 -15.53 -42.92 -20.84
C ASN A 168 -14.69 -42.40 -22.01
N VAL A 169 -14.78 -41.09 -22.30
CA VAL A 169 -14.05 -40.40 -23.37
C VAL A 169 -13.56 -39.05 -22.88
N SER A 170 -12.65 -38.42 -23.61
CA SER A 170 -12.26 -37.03 -23.33
C SER A 170 -13.44 -36.09 -23.57
N SER A 171 -13.61 -35.12 -22.68
CA SER A 171 -14.62 -34.07 -22.74
C SER A 171 -13.99 -32.67 -22.80
N GLU A 172 -14.82 -31.65 -23.00
CA GLU A 172 -14.41 -30.25 -23.08
C GLU A 172 -15.39 -29.38 -22.29
N VAL A 173 -14.88 -28.38 -21.57
CA VAL A 173 -15.69 -27.40 -20.82
C VAL A 173 -15.58 -26.03 -21.49
N ASP A 174 -16.69 -25.51 -21.98
CA ASP A 174 -16.77 -24.25 -22.72
C ASP A 174 -17.68 -23.24 -22.02
N VAL A 175 -17.26 -21.98 -21.93
CA VAL A 175 -18.13 -20.86 -21.56
C VAL A 175 -18.66 -20.20 -22.83
N GLN A 176 -19.97 -20.03 -22.93
CA GLN A 176 -20.59 -19.15 -23.92
C GLN A 176 -20.98 -17.84 -23.24
N VAL A 177 -20.36 -16.74 -23.66
CA VAL A 177 -20.61 -15.39 -23.15
C VAL A 177 -21.46 -14.61 -24.16
N LYS A 178 -22.58 -14.06 -23.69
CA LYS A 178 -23.41 -13.11 -24.45
C LYS A 178 -22.87 -11.70 -24.26
N MET A 179 -22.58 -11.02 -25.36
CA MET A 179 -22.07 -9.66 -25.39
C MET A 179 -23.23 -8.63 -25.48
N ASN A 180 -22.95 -7.38 -25.15
CA ASN A 180 -23.91 -6.27 -25.19
C ASN A 180 -24.42 -5.93 -26.60
N ASP A 181 -23.63 -6.25 -27.63
CA ASP A 181 -24.01 -6.15 -29.05
C ASP A 181 -24.89 -7.32 -29.53
N GLY A 182 -25.21 -8.27 -28.64
CA GLY A 182 -26.02 -9.44 -28.93
C GLY A 182 -25.25 -10.63 -29.50
N THR A 183 -23.95 -10.50 -29.76
CA THR A 183 -23.10 -11.60 -30.23
C THR A 183 -22.71 -12.56 -29.12
N PHE A 184 -22.21 -13.75 -29.49
CA PHE A 184 -21.70 -14.75 -28.55
C PHE A 184 -20.21 -14.97 -28.75
N ARG A 185 -19.48 -15.09 -27.63
CA ARG A 185 -18.06 -15.50 -27.59
C ARG A 185 -17.92 -16.80 -26.81
N TYR A 186 -16.94 -17.61 -27.21
CA TYR A 186 -16.68 -18.92 -26.60
C TYR A 186 -15.28 -18.93 -25.99
N ILE A 187 -15.17 -19.46 -24.77
CA ILE A 187 -13.92 -19.61 -24.04
C ILE A 187 -13.81 -21.07 -23.58
N VAL A 188 -12.76 -21.77 -24.00
CA VAL A 188 -12.48 -23.12 -23.53
C VAL A 188 -11.81 -23.04 -22.16
N LEU A 189 -12.36 -23.72 -21.15
CA LEU A 189 -11.82 -23.73 -19.79
C LEU A 189 -10.94 -24.95 -19.50
N ALA A 190 -11.35 -26.12 -19.96
CA ALA A 190 -10.68 -27.37 -19.64
C ALA A 190 -10.97 -28.48 -20.66
N HIS A 191 -10.07 -29.47 -20.71
CA HIS A 191 -10.25 -30.73 -21.44
C HIS A 191 -10.10 -31.93 -20.50
N PRO A 192 -11.11 -32.26 -19.68
CA PRO A 192 -11.02 -33.39 -18.77
C PRO A 192 -10.81 -34.71 -19.53
N GLY A 193 -9.87 -35.52 -19.03
CA GLY A 193 -9.63 -36.86 -19.55
C GLY A 193 -10.75 -37.84 -19.17
N PRO A 194 -10.81 -39.01 -19.83
CA PRO A 194 -11.73 -40.08 -19.44
C PRO A 194 -11.52 -40.48 -17.97
N SER A 195 -12.62 -40.67 -17.25
CA SER A 195 -12.64 -41.15 -15.86
C SER A 195 -13.84 -42.07 -15.63
N ALA A 196 -13.60 -43.20 -14.97
CA ALA A 196 -14.65 -44.16 -14.57
C ALA A 196 -15.39 -43.75 -13.29
N SER A 197 -14.90 -42.73 -12.58
CA SER A 197 -15.49 -42.18 -11.36
C SER A 197 -15.58 -40.65 -11.44
N TYR A 198 -16.45 -40.05 -10.65
CA TYR A 198 -16.59 -38.60 -10.60
C TYR A 198 -15.26 -37.91 -10.28
N GLN A 199 -14.91 -36.93 -11.10
CA GLN A 199 -13.80 -36.02 -10.93
C GLN A 199 -14.32 -34.58 -10.91
N ASN A 200 -13.73 -33.74 -10.07
CA ASN A 200 -14.04 -32.32 -10.03
C ASN A 200 -13.19 -31.58 -11.07
N THR A 201 -13.85 -30.87 -11.98
CA THR A 201 -13.18 -29.91 -12.88
C THR A 201 -13.43 -28.51 -12.36
N THR A 202 -12.36 -27.74 -12.10
CA THR A 202 -12.45 -26.36 -11.64
C THR A 202 -11.59 -25.44 -12.50
N ALA A 203 -12.12 -24.28 -12.90
CA ALA A 203 -11.39 -23.28 -13.67
C ALA A 203 -11.85 -21.85 -13.34
N GLN A 204 -10.90 -20.89 -13.35
CA GLN A 204 -11.20 -19.46 -13.25
C GLN A 204 -11.05 -18.78 -14.60
N PHE A 205 -11.91 -17.81 -14.88
CA PHE A 205 -11.87 -17.02 -16.11
C PHE A 205 -12.43 -15.62 -15.88
N THR A 206 -11.87 -14.64 -16.60
CA THR A 206 -12.36 -13.26 -16.60
C THR A 206 -13.28 -13.05 -17.79
N VAL A 207 -14.50 -12.56 -17.55
CA VAL A 207 -15.43 -12.28 -18.66
C VAL A 207 -14.99 -11.01 -19.41
N PRO A 208 -15.04 -11.01 -20.75
CA PRO A 208 -14.55 -9.90 -21.55
C PRO A 208 -15.33 -8.60 -21.31
N ALA A 209 -14.72 -7.46 -21.64
CA ALA A 209 -15.41 -6.18 -21.66
C ALA A 209 -16.66 -6.26 -22.57
N GLY A 210 -17.79 -5.70 -22.11
CA GLY A 210 -19.07 -5.77 -22.81
C GLY A 210 -19.85 -7.08 -22.61
N ALA A 211 -19.40 -8.02 -21.77
CA ALA A 211 -20.18 -9.19 -21.39
C ALA A 211 -21.44 -8.81 -20.59
N VAL A 212 -22.55 -9.51 -20.86
CA VAL A 212 -23.86 -9.30 -20.20
C VAL A 212 -24.29 -10.52 -19.40
N SER A 213 -24.14 -11.72 -19.96
CA SER A 213 -24.50 -12.96 -19.31
C SER A 213 -23.70 -14.13 -19.87
N LEU A 214 -23.61 -15.24 -19.16
CA LEU A 214 -22.93 -16.44 -19.65
C LEU A 214 -23.65 -17.74 -19.29
N THR A 215 -23.33 -18.81 -20.00
CA THR A 215 -23.64 -20.21 -19.63
C THR A 215 -22.39 -21.06 -19.84
N VAL A 216 -22.35 -22.26 -19.24
CA VAL A 216 -21.23 -23.19 -19.37
C VAL A 216 -21.71 -24.53 -19.93
N PHE A 217 -20.93 -25.10 -20.82
CA PHE A 217 -21.17 -26.37 -21.50
C PHE A 217 -20.08 -27.35 -21.09
N HIS A 218 -20.46 -28.52 -20.57
CA HIS A 218 -19.54 -29.67 -20.50
C HIS A 218 -19.97 -30.65 -21.59
N VAL A 219 -19.11 -30.85 -22.57
CA VAL A 219 -19.47 -31.44 -23.86
C VAL A 219 -18.64 -32.68 -24.17
N ILE A 220 -19.24 -33.59 -24.95
CA ILE A 220 -18.51 -34.63 -25.68
C ILE A 220 -18.71 -34.46 -27.18
N LYS A 221 -17.64 -34.69 -27.93
CA LYS A 221 -17.57 -34.52 -29.40
C LYS A 221 -17.13 -35.82 -30.10
N GLN A 222 -17.47 -36.96 -29.51
CA GLN A 222 -17.13 -38.29 -30.03
C GLN A 222 -18.08 -39.36 -29.46
N VAL A 223 -18.07 -40.56 -30.05
CA VAL A 223 -18.85 -41.70 -29.54
C VAL A 223 -18.39 -42.03 -28.11
N GLY A 224 -19.31 -41.97 -27.16
CA GLY A 224 -19.02 -42.07 -25.73
C GLY A 224 -20.15 -41.49 -24.88
N SER A 225 -19.93 -41.40 -23.58
CA SER A 225 -20.88 -40.86 -22.61
C SER A 225 -20.20 -39.97 -21.57
N LEU A 226 -20.86 -38.91 -21.16
CA LEU A 226 -20.46 -37.97 -20.12
C LEU A 226 -21.63 -37.80 -19.15
N THR A 227 -21.41 -38.07 -17.87
CA THR A 227 -22.34 -37.78 -16.78
C THR A 227 -21.82 -36.61 -15.98
N VAL A 228 -22.68 -35.65 -15.65
CA VAL A 228 -22.35 -34.41 -14.96
C VAL A 228 -23.29 -34.15 -13.80
N ASP A 229 -22.78 -33.47 -12.78
CA ASP A 229 -23.48 -33.17 -11.54
C ASP A 229 -22.79 -32.02 -10.77
N ASN A 230 -23.47 -31.48 -9.76
CA ASN A 230 -22.92 -30.54 -8.77
C ASN A 230 -22.09 -29.39 -9.35
N TYR A 231 -22.75 -28.57 -10.16
CA TYR A 231 -22.16 -27.41 -10.80
C TYR A 231 -21.99 -26.22 -9.85
N SER A 232 -20.96 -25.42 -10.05
CA SER A 232 -20.81 -24.12 -9.41
C SER A 232 -20.34 -23.05 -10.40
N LEU A 233 -20.93 -21.87 -10.29
CA LEU A 233 -20.40 -20.65 -10.90
C LEU A 233 -20.45 -19.57 -9.83
N ASN A 234 -19.29 -19.11 -9.39
CA ASN A 234 -19.19 -18.15 -8.33
C ASN A 234 -18.39 -16.96 -8.83
N GLN A 235 -18.85 -15.75 -8.54
CA GLN A 235 -17.99 -14.59 -8.72
C GLN A 235 -16.76 -14.77 -7.83
N VAL A 236 -15.58 -14.61 -8.40
CA VAL A 236 -14.35 -14.47 -7.61
C VAL A 236 -14.40 -13.07 -7.03
N THR A 237 -14.95 -12.97 -5.82
CA THR A 237 -14.98 -11.76 -5.01
C THR A 237 -13.63 -11.64 -4.35
N SER A 238 -12.63 -11.16 -5.10
CA SER A 238 -11.27 -10.85 -4.64
C SER A 238 -10.76 -11.74 -3.49
N GLY A 239 -10.95 -13.05 -3.64
CA GLY A 239 -10.30 -14.07 -2.84
C GLY A 239 -8.89 -14.25 -3.35
N ASN A 240 -8.07 -13.21 -3.18
CA ASN A 240 -6.65 -13.24 -3.52
C ASN A 240 -5.99 -14.45 -2.86
N SER A 241 -5.38 -15.31 -3.66
CA SER A 241 -4.35 -16.24 -3.20
C SER A 241 -3.35 -15.47 -2.30
N GLY A 242 -3.44 -15.70 -1.00
CA GLY A 242 -2.54 -15.09 -0.01
C GLY A 242 -2.99 -13.78 0.64
N ASN A 243 -4.18 -13.21 0.37
CA ASN A 243 -4.62 -12.01 1.10
C ASN A 243 -5.03 -12.36 2.54
N LEU A 244 -4.29 -11.81 3.49
CA LEU A 244 -4.44 -12.01 4.92
C LEU A 244 -5.45 -11.04 5.56
N VAL A 245 -5.89 -10.01 4.82
CA VAL A 245 -6.92 -9.06 5.30
C VAL A 245 -8.30 -9.63 5.05
N VAL A 246 -9.02 -9.94 6.14
CA VAL A 246 -10.40 -10.42 6.07
C VAL A 246 -11.34 -9.29 5.66
N ASN A 247 -12.24 -9.56 4.71
CA ASN A 247 -13.24 -8.58 4.23
C ASN A 247 -12.60 -7.28 3.70
N GLY A 248 -11.44 -7.38 3.05
CA GLY A 248 -10.72 -6.21 2.52
C GLY A 248 -11.47 -5.45 1.41
N ASP A 249 -12.43 -6.10 0.77
CA ASP A 249 -13.37 -5.56 -0.22
C ASP A 249 -14.64 -4.95 0.42
N PHE A 250 -14.76 -4.98 1.75
CA PHE A 250 -15.87 -4.41 2.50
C PHE A 250 -17.26 -4.97 2.16
N GLU A 251 -17.38 -6.10 1.45
CA GLU A 251 -18.69 -6.57 1.00
C GLU A 251 -19.50 -7.28 2.08
N THR A 252 -18.83 -7.76 3.13
CA THR A 252 -19.49 -8.42 4.27
C THR A 252 -19.83 -7.41 5.37
N VAL A 253 -21.12 -7.28 5.68
CA VAL A 253 -21.60 -6.46 6.81
C VAL A 253 -21.44 -7.24 8.11
N GLY A 254 -20.78 -6.63 9.10
CA GLY A 254 -20.61 -7.13 10.45
C GLY A 254 -21.60 -6.53 11.44
N SER A 255 -21.28 -6.60 12.74
CA SER A 255 -22.12 -6.07 13.81
C SER A 255 -22.24 -4.54 13.76
N GLY A 256 -23.42 -4.02 14.08
CA GLY A 256 -23.65 -2.57 14.21
C GLY A 256 -23.56 -1.79 12.91
N SER A 257 -23.86 -2.44 11.77
CA SER A 257 -23.78 -1.84 10.43
C SER A 257 -22.38 -1.36 10.04
N LEU A 258 -21.34 -1.95 10.63
CA LEU A 258 -19.95 -1.80 10.20
C LEU A 258 -19.56 -2.92 9.23
N PRO A 259 -18.46 -2.79 8.47
CA PRO A 259 -17.91 -3.92 7.73
C PRO A 259 -17.37 -4.96 8.71
N ALA A 260 -17.57 -6.25 8.43
CA ALA A 260 -17.06 -7.33 9.28
C ALA A 260 -15.52 -7.27 9.37
N ASN A 261 -14.95 -7.42 10.58
CA ASN A 261 -13.51 -7.33 10.86
C ASN A 261 -12.85 -5.97 10.60
N TRP A 262 -13.66 -4.91 10.44
CA TRP A 262 -13.19 -3.55 10.27
C TRP A 262 -13.68 -2.65 11.38
N ASN A 263 -12.82 -1.71 11.74
CA ASN A 263 -13.03 -0.71 12.75
C ASN A 263 -12.74 0.67 12.17
N LYS A 264 -13.29 1.70 12.84
CA LYS A 264 -13.06 3.11 12.53
C LYS A 264 -12.35 3.76 13.69
N GLY A 265 -11.46 4.72 13.42
CA GLY A 265 -10.69 5.38 14.47
C GLY A 265 -10.00 6.65 14.02
N GLY A 266 -9.42 7.35 14.98
CA GLY A 266 -8.70 8.59 14.77
C GLY A 266 -8.37 9.25 16.10
N TRP A 267 -7.34 10.10 16.11
CA TRP A 267 -6.94 10.89 17.29
C TRP A 267 -6.89 12.38 16.96
N GLY A 268 -6.62 13.20 17.98
CA GLY A 268 -6.48 14.65 17.87
C GLY A 268 -7.79 15.40 17.71
N THR A 269 -7.66 16.72 17.56
CA THR A 269 -8.75 17.68 17.51
C THR A 269 -9.17 17.91 16.06
N ASN A 270 -10.17 17.15 15.62
CA ASN A 270 -10.77 17.26 14.30
C ASN A 270 -12.23 16.78 14.31
N THR A 271 -13.03 17.27 13.36
CA THR A 271 -14.41 16.84 13.16
C THR A 271 -14.44 15.78 12.08
N ARG A 272 -14.35 14.51 12.50
CA ARG A 272 -14.34 13.33 11.62
C ARG A 272 -15.68 12.60 11.59
N SER A 273 -16.08 12.09 10.43
CA SER A 273 -17.24 11.23 10.23
C SER A 273 -16.90 10.02 9.35
N PHE A 274 -17.65 8.93 9.51
CA PHE A 274 -17.40 7.65 8.85
C PHE A 274 -18.68 7.18 8.16
N SER A 275 -18.57 6.75 6.91
CA SER A 275 -19.70 6.24 6.11
C SER A 275 -19.39 4.85 5.57
N TYR A 276 -20.30 3.91 5.80
CA TYR A 276 -20.30 2.58 5.21
C TYR A 276 -21.76 2.07 5.16
N PRO A 277 -22.18 1.40 4.07
CA PRO A 277 -21.45 1.32 2.80
C PRO A 277 -21.50 2.64 2.01
N VAL A 278 -20.46 2.90 1.23
CA VAL A 278 -20.48 3.82 0.08
C VAL A 278 -20.12 3.03 -1.20
N SER A 279 -20.29 3.60 -2.39
CA SER A 279 -19.92 2.91 -3.64
C SER A 279 -18.42 2.61 -3.72
N GLY A 280 -18.07 1.37 -4.08
CA GLY A 280 -16.70 0.87 -4.24
C GLY A 280 -16.32 0.49 -5.68
N VAL A 281 -15.19 -0.20 -5.83
CA VAL A 281 -14.64 -0.75 -7.07
C VAL A 281 -14.97 -2.23 -7.17
N GLY A 282 -15.63 -2.66 -8.26
CA GLY A 282 -15.93 -4.07 -8.49
C GLY A 282 -17.01 -4.67 -7.57
N GLY A 283 -17.47 -3.89 -6.58
CA GLY A 283 -18.50 -4.22 -5.61
C GLY A 283 -19.49 -3.07 -5.35
N SER A 284 -20.40 -3.27 -4.41
CA SER A 284 -21.42 -2.29 -4.00
C SER A 284 -21.04 -1.50 -2.74
N LYS A 285 -20.01 -1.92 -1.99
CA LYS A 285 -19.64 -1.36 -0.69
C LYS A 285 -18.15 -1.03 -0.62
N ALA A 286 -17.87 0.12 -0.05
CA ALA A 286 -16.56 0.59 0.37
C ALA A 286 -16.72 1.41 1.65
N ALA A 287 -15.61 1.77 2.28
CA ALA A 287 -15.59 2.53 3.54
C ALA A 287 -15.02 3.92 3.34
N ARG A 288 -15.74 4.96 3.76
CA ARG A 288 -15.31 6.36 3.64
C ARG A 288 -15.11 7.01 5.00
N VAL A 289 -14.10 7.86 5.10
CA VAL A 289 -13.88 8.80 6.20
C VAL A 289 -13.84 10.23 5.66
N SER A 290 -14.39 11.17 6.41
CA SER A 290 -14.42 12.60 6.08
C SER A 290 -14.01 13.44 7.29
N ILE A 291 -13.17 14.46 7.08
CA ILE A 291 -12.83 15.48 8.08
C ILE A 291 -13.31 16.83 7.57
N THR A 292 -14.11 17.55 8.37
CA THR A 292 -14.67 18.87 8.00
C THR A 292 -14.04 20.05 8.78
N ASN A 293 -13.38 19.76 9.91
CA ASN A 293 -12.59 20.73 10.66
C ASN A 293 -11.34 20.04 11.18
N TYR A 294 -10.18 20.70 11.16
CA TYR A 294 -8.91 20.09 11.51
C TYR A 294 -8.00 21.07 12.25
N ALA A 295 -7.55 20.67 13.44
CA ALA A 295 -6.46 21.32 14.16
C ALA A 295 -5.27 20.36 14.36
N SER A 296 -5.54 19.07 14.65
CA SER A 296 -4.51 18.04 14.80
C SER A 296 -5.06 16.63 14.59
N GLY A 297 -4.16 15.66 14.43
CA GLY A 297 -4.46 14.23 14.49
C GLY A 297 -4.74 13.56 13.14
N ASP A 298 -5.55 12.50 13.15
CA ASP A 298 -5.88 11.72 11.96
C ASP A 298 -7.29 11.13 12.00
N ALA A 299 -7.73 10.56 10.87
CA ALA A 299 -8.89 9.69 10.80
C ALA A 299 -8.69 8.55 9.79
N LYS A 300 -9.20 7.35 10.11
CA LYS A 300 -8.91 6.10 9.38
C LYS A 300 -9.94 4.98 9.60
N TRP A 301 -10.01 4.10 8.62
CA TRP A 301 -10.55 2.74 8.77
C TRP A 301 -9.37 1.77 8.91
N TYR A 302 -9.52 0.75 9.75
CA TYR A 302 -8.49 -0.27 9.96
C TYR A 302 -9.13 -1.63 10.21
N PHE A 303 -8.47 -2.69 9.75
CA PHE A 303 -8.92 -4.06 10.00
C PHE A 303 -8.35 -4.59 11.33
N THR A 304 -9.00 -5.63 11.86
CA THR A 304 -8.53 -6.37 13.04
C THR A 304 -7.06 -6.78 12.87
N PRO A 305 -6.15 -6.46 13.82
CA PRO A 305 -4.73 -6.78 13.69
C PRO A 305 -4.46 -8.25 13.37
N LEU A 306 -3.47 -8.48 12.51
CA LEU A 306 -3.08 -9.78 12.01
C LEU A 306 -1.84 -10.27 12.74
N SER A 307 -1.87 -11.51 13.24
CA SER A 307 -0.67 -12.19 13.74
C SER A 307 0.16 -12.70 12.56
N LEU A 308 1.11 -11.87 12.11
CA LEU A 308 2.01 -12.19 10.99
C LEU A 308 3.36 -12.66 11.52
N ALA A 309 3.94 -13.67 10.85
CA ALA A 309 5.33 -14.06 11.12
C ALA A 309 6.28 -12.90 10.74
N SER A 310 7.44 -12.84 11.37
CA SER A 310 8.50 -11.93 10.90
C SER A 310 8.86 -12.27 9.46
N GLY A 311 8.84 -11.28 8.56
CA GLY A 311 9.00 -11.53 7.13
C GLY A 311 8.57 -10.34 6.30
N PHE A 312 8.46 -10.55 4.98
CA PHE A 312 8.10 -9.50 4.03
C PHE A 312 6.69 -9.70 3.51
N TYR A 313 5.98 -8.59 3.38
CA TYR A 313 4.60 -8.56 2.97
C TYR A 313 4.36 -7.40 2.01
N THR A 314 3.35 -7.54 1.15
CA THR A 314 2.89 -6.47 0.28
C THR A 314 1.50 -6.06 0.73
N TYR A 315 1.35 -4.82 1.18
CA TYR A 315 0.05 -4.18 1.36
C TYR A 315 -0.42 -3.60 0.03
N ALA A 316 -1.71 -3.69 -0.29
CA ALA A 316 -2.30 -2.97 -1.40
C ALA A 316 -3.74 -2.56 -1.09
N ASP A 317 -4.18 -1.42 -1.60
CA ASP A 317 -5.56 -0.95 -1.52
C ASP A 317 -5.99 -0.21 -2.79
N SER A 318 -7.31 -0.07 -2.96
CA SER A 318 -7.92 0.87 -3.91
C SER A 318 -8.44 2.06 -3.11
N TYR A 319 -7.95 3.26 -3.41
CA TYR A 319 -8.32 4.48 -2.69
C TYR A 319 -8.84 5.57 -3.62
N GLN A 320 -9.77 6.37 -3.13
CA GLN A 320 -10.21 7.62 -3.73
C GLN A 320 -10.12 8.72 -2.66
N SER A 321 -9.43 9.82 -2.93
CA SER A 321 -9.20 10.87 -1.92
C SER A 321 -9.10 12.25 -2.54
N ASN A 322 -9.61 13.28 -1.88
CA ASN A 322 -9.41 14.68 -2.32
C ASN A 322 -8.28 15.40 -1.57
N ILE A 323 -7.59 14.70 -0.68
CA ILE A 323 -6.42 15.16 0.06
C ILE A 323 -5.33 14.09 0.00
N GLN A 324 -4.07 14.47 0.22
CA GLN A 324 -2.98 13.53 0.42
C GLN A 324 -3.33 12.53 1.54
N SER A 325 -3.02 11.25 1.31
CA SER A 325 -3.24 10.18 2.28
C SER A 325 -1.97 9.37 2.49
N ILE A 326 -1.85 8.72 3.64
CA ILE A 326 -0.64 7.97 4.01
C ILE A 326 -1.05 6.55 4.43
N VAL A 327 -0.41 5.54 3.86
CA VAL A 327 -0.47 4.14 4.31
C VAL A 327 0.48 3.99 5.49
N VAL A 328 -0.02 3.49 6.61
CA VAL A 328 0.72 3.36 7.87
C VAL A 328 0.59 1.93 8.36
N ALA A 329 1.73 1.29 8.69
CA ALA A 329 1.75 0.06 9.46
C ALA A 329 1.89 0.39 10.94
N GLN A 330 1.07 -0.25 11.77
CA GLN A 330 1.21 -0.26 13.22
C GLN A 330 1.62 -1.67 13.65
N TYR A 331 2.73 -1.79 14.35
CA TYR A 331 3.22 -3.03 14.92
C TYR A 331 3.05 -3.02 16.44
N HIS A 332 2.32 -4.00 16.95
CA HIS A 332 2.29 -4.30 18.38
C HIS A 332 3.46 -5.24 18.69
N ARG A 333 4.37 -4.82 19.56
CA ARG A 333 5.60 -5.55 19.89
C ARG A 333 5.36 -6.51 21.06
N THR A 334 6.17 -7.56 21.15
CA THR A 334 6.10 -8.56 22.23
C THR A 334 6.41 -8.00 23.62
N ASP A 335 6.99 -6.80 23.71
CA ASP A 335 7.19 -6.05 24.96
C ASP A 335 5.99 -5.17 25.35
N GLY A 336 4.91 -5.21 24.56
CA GLY A 336 3.68 -4.43 24.75
C GLY A 336 3.72 -3.02 24.15
N THR A 337 4.81 -2.62 23.50
CA THR A 337 4.91 -1.30 22.85
C THR A 337 4.29 -1.29 21.45
N PHE A 338 3.90 -0.11 20.96
CA PHE A 338 3.45 0.09 19.59
C PHE A 338 4.46 0.94 18.81
N THR A 339 4.84 0.47 17.63
CA THR A 339 5.68 1.23 16.68
C THR A 339 4.92 1.45 15.38
N TYR A 340 5.22 2.53 14.67
CA TYR A 340 4.53 2.91 13.44
C TYR A 340 5.53 3.20 12.33
N ASP A 341 5.23 2.74 11.12
CA ASP A 341 5.95 3.08 9.90
C ASP A 341 4.99 3.66 8.86
N ASP A 342 5.32 4.85 8.35
CA ASP A 342 4.65 5.42 7.18
C ASP A 342 5.17 4.67 5.95
N LEU A 343 4.36 3.78 5.39
CA LEU A 343 4.78 2.90 4.30
C LEU A 343 4.78 3.61 2.95
N ALA A 344 3.73 4.39 2.67
CA ALA A 344 3.59 5.08 1.39
C ALA A 344 2.71 6.32 1.54
N THR A 345 3.07 7.40 0.86
CA THR A 345 2.20 8.57 0.66
C THR A 345 1.51 8.45 -0.70
N ALA A 346 0.28 8.95 -0.79
CA ALA A 346 -0.46 8.97 -2.04
C ALA A 346 -1.12 10.34 -2.25
N PRO A 347 -1.00 10.90 -3.45
CA PRO A 347 -1.66 12.15 -3.79
C PRO A 347 -3.19 12.00 -3.76
N PRO A 348 -3.93 13.12 -3.74
CA PRO A 348 -5.36 13.12 -4.07
C PRO A 348 -5.62 12.36 -5.39
N ALA A 349 -6.67 11.53 -5.39
CA ALA A 349 -7.13 10.78 -6.54
C ALA A 349 -8.65 10.96 -6.69
N SER A 350 -9.08 11.60 -7.78
CA SER A 350 -10.48 11.88 -8.07
C SER A 350 -11.28 10.64 -8.49
N THR A 351 -10.59 9.58 -8.91
CA THR A 351 -11.13 8.24 -9.18
C THR A 351 -10.42 7.22 -8.30
N PHE A 352 -10.98 6.00 -8.18
CA PHE A 352 -10.31 4.96 -7.43
C PHE A 352 -8.98 4.56 -8.11
N THR A 353 -7.90 4.75 -7.37
CA THR A 353 -6.54 4.38 -7.76
C THR A 353 -6.07 3.23 -6.90
N ARG A 354 -5.49 2.20 -7.51
CA ARG A 354 -4.87 1.10 -6.77
C ARG A 354 -3.42 1.41 -6.46
N GLN A 355 -3.01 1.21 -5.21
CA GLN A 355 -1.62 1.36 -4.77
C GLN A 355 -1.18 0.10 -4.02
N SER A 356 0.10 -0.23 -4.14
CA SER A 356 0.74 -1.30 -3.37
C SER A 356 2.06 -0.82 -2.77
N VAL A 357 2.41 -1.34 -1.60
CA VAL A 357 3.67 -1.08 -0.92
C VAL A 357 4.17 -2.32 -0.22
N ASN A 358 5.46 -2.60 -0.36
CA ASN A 358 6.13 -3.67 0.38
C ASN A 358 6.53 -3.16 1.77
N PHE A 359 6.32 -3.98 2.79
CA PHE A 359 6.74 -3.70 4.15
C PHE A 359 7.29 -4.96 4.83
N ALA A 360 8.07 -4.74 5.89
CA ALA A 360 8.63 -5.81 6.70
C ALA A 360 7.87 -5.90 8.01
N VAL A 361 7.60 -7.12 8.48
CA VAL A 361 7.18 -7.38 9.86
C VAL A 361 8.44 -7.69 10.67
N PRO A 362 8.86 -6.81 11.60
CA PRO A 362 10.06 -7.05 12.40
C PRO A 362 9.92 -8.28 13.30
N ALA A 363 11.03 -8.95 13.60
CA ALA A 363 11.07 -9.92 14.70
C ALA A 363 10.63 -9.26 16.02
N GLY A 364 9.91 -10.00 16.86
CA GLY A 364 9.31 -9.46 18.08
C GLY A 364 8.03 -8.64 17.85
N THR A 365 7.40 -8.78 16.68
CA THR A 365 6.02 -8.29 16.45
C THR A 365 5.02 -9.36 16.86
N GLN A 366 4.05 -8.99 17.70
CA GLN A 366 2.94 -9.84 18.11
C GLN A 366 1.81 -9.83 17.05
N ASP A 367 1.43 -8.63 16.62
CA ASP A 367 0.42 -8.42 15.58
C ASP A 367 0.65 -7.09 14.85
N VAL A 368 0.09 -6.99 13.65
CA VAL A 368 0.21 -5.82 12.77
C VAL A 368 -1.15 -5.47 12.17
N THR A 369 -1.46 -4.18 12.14
CA THR A 369 -2.53 -3.65 11.30
C THR A 369 -1.96 -2.59 10.37
N VAL A 370 -2.49 -2.50 9.16
CA VAL A 370 -2.09 -1.50 8.17
C VAL A 370 -3.33 -0.73 7.77
N PHE A 371 -3.22 0.58 7.69
CA PHE A 371 -4.36 1.44 7.40
C PHE A 371 -3.92 2.67 6.62
N ARG A 372 -4.86 3.25 5.87
CA ARG A 372 -4.67 4.53 5.20
C ARG A 372 -5.31 5.65 5.99
N VAL A 373 -4.57 6.74 6.20
CA VAL A 373 -4.99 7.89 7.00
C VAL A 373 -5.05 9.17 6.18
N ILE A 374 -5.91 10.09 6.59
CA ILE A 374 -5.87 11.51 6.21
C ILE A 374 -5.61 12.38 7.43
N LYS A 375 -4.80 13.43 7.25
CA LYS A 375 -4.35 14.36 8.31
C LYS A 375 -4.71 15.82 7.96
N GLY A 376 -5.96 16.05 7.55
CA GLY A 376 -6.44 17.36 7.13
C GLY A 376 -7.91 17.32 6.68
N VAL A 377 -8.50 18.49 6.40
CA VAL A 377 -9.87 18.59 5.88
C VAL A 377 -9.94 17.93 4.50
N GLY A 378 -10.80 16.92 4.36
CA GLY A 378 -10.89 16.11 3.16
C GLY A 378 -11.65 14.81 3.37
N THR A 379 -11.67 13.97 2.35
CA THR A 379 -12.34 12.68 2.32
C THR A 379 -11.43 11.60 1.75
N LEU A 380 -11.47 10.42 2.33
CA LEU A 380 -10.82 9.21 1.84
C LEU A 380 -11.83 8.07 1.80
N THR A 381 -11.98 7.44 0.64
CA THR A 381 -12.72 6.18 0.45
C THR A 381 -11.71 5.07 0.20
N LEU A 382 -11.87 3.95 0.91
CA LEU A 382 -10.98 2.79 0.88
C LEU A 382 -11.78 1.55 0.46
N ASP A 383 -11.16 0.74 -0.41
CA ASP A 383 -11.72 -0.50 -0.89
C ASP A 383 -10.62 -1.50 -1.31
N ASN A 384 -10.95 -2.77 -1.50
CA ASN A 384 -10.09 -3.85 -2.01
C ASN A 384 -8.71 -3.93 -1.33
N VAL A 385 -8.70 -3.84 0.00
CA VAL A 385 -7.50 -3.88 0.84
C VAL A 385 -6.95 -5.30 0.93
N SER A 386 -5.62 -5.40 0.86
CA SER A 386 -4.94 -6.68 0.93
C SER A 386 -3.56 -6.61 1.58
N ILE A 387 -3.17 -7.69 2.25
CA ILE A 387 -1.80 -7.97 2.68
C ILE A 387 -1.46 -9.37 2.21
N VAL A 388 -0.38 -9.54 1.44
CA VAL A 388 0.09 -10.85 0.99
C VAL A 388 1.53 -11.10 1.42
N PRO A 389 1.94 -12.33 1.80
CA PRO A 389 3.35 -12.66 1.96
C PRO A 389 4.10 -12.36 0.66
N SER A 390 5.23 -11.67 0.77
CA SER A 390 6.09 -11.34 -0.37
C SER A 390 7.28 -12.31 -0.41
N THR A 391 7.40 -13.06 -1.51
CA THR A 391 8.62 -13.84 -1.82
C THR A 391 9.72 -12.99 -2.40
N ASN A 392 9.54 -11.67 -2.47
CA ASN A 392 10.56 -10.75 -2.94
C ASN A 392 11.69 -10.70 -1.90
N THR A 393 12.61 -11.66 -1.98
CA THR A 393 13.83 -11.80 -1.17
C THR A 393 14.87 -10.75 -1.51
N ALA A 394 14.51 -9.67 -2.20
CA ALA A 394 15.39 -8.55 -2.50
C ALA A 394 15.67 -7.68 -1.24
N ILE A 395 15.81 -8.33 -0.09
CA ILE A 395 16.42 -7.84 1.14
C ILE A 395 17.92 -8.21 1.15
N GLY A 396 18.44 -8.68 0.02
CA GLY A 396 19.86 -8.97 -0.20
C GLY A 396 20.67 -7.83 -0.84
N ALA A 397 20.07 -6.70 -1.25
CA ALA A 397 20.82 -5.59 -1.84
C ALA A 397 21.83 -4.97 -0.85
N PHE A 398 21.47 -4.97 0.43
CA PHE A 398 22.26 -4.41 1.52
C PHE A 398 22.50 -5.48 2.59
N PRO A 399 23.31 -6.52 2.30
CA PRO A 399 23.47 -7.68 3.19
C PRO A 399 24.02 -7.32 4.58
N ASN A 400 24.65 -6.16 4.72
CA ASN A 400 25.19 -5.60 5.96
C ASN A 400 24.38 -4.38 6.47
N GLY A 401 23.24 -4.09 5.86
CA GLY A 401 22.62 -2.77 5.88
C GLY A 401 23.46 -1.72 5.14
N ALA A 402 22.89 -0.53 4.94
CA ALA A 402 23.62 0.63 4.46
C ALA A 402 23.00 1.92 4.99
N VAL A 403 23.78 3.00 5.01
CA VAL A 403 23.35 4.33 5.40
C VAL A 403 23.71 5.35 4.32
N THR A 404 22.82 6.29 4.04
CA THR A 404 23.12 7.49 3.25
C THR A 404 22.92 8.72 4.10
N LEU A 405 23.92 9.60 4.10
CA LEU A 405 23.79 10.96 4.60
C LEU A 405 23.39 11.85 3.42
N SER A 406 22.12 12.27 3.39
CA SER A 406 21.56 13.15 2.37
C SER A 406 21.26 14.53 2.94
N PHE A 407 21.51 15.55 2.12
CA PHE A 407 21.42 16.95 2.51
C PHE A 407 20.52 17.72 1.56
N ASP A 408 19.61 18.53 2.10
CA ASP A 408 18.56 19.21 1.35
C ASP A 408 18.89 20.71 1.23
N ASP A 409 18.36 21.35 0.20
CA ASP A 409 18.42 22.79 -0.09
C ASP A 409 19.77 23.39 -0.52
N GLY A 410 20.89 22.87 -0.02
CA GLY A 410 22.23 23.42 -0.27
C GLY A 410 22.69 24.48 0.74
N TRP A 411 22.34 24.32 2.02
CA TRP A 411 22.77 25.23 3.10
C TRP A 411 24.29 25.29 3.28
N LEU A 412 24.81 26.49 3.53
CA LEU A 412 26.24 26.72 3.80
C LEU A 412 26.74 25.96 5.03
N SER A 413 25.88 25.77 6.04
CA SER A 413 26.24 25.06 7.27
C SER A 413 26.59 23.58 7.02
N GLN A 414 26.05 22.97 5.97
CA GLN A 414 26.41 21.61 5.55
C GLN A 414 27.89 21.56 5.13
N TYR A 415 28.31 22.50 4.29
CA TYR A 415 29.70 22.61 3.83
C TYR A 415 30.67 22.90 4.98
N GLN A 416 30.31 23.84 5.85
CA GLN A 416 31.20 24.30 6.91
C GLN A 416 31.31 23.31 8.07
N ASN A 417 30.21 22.65 8.43
CA ASN A 417 30.12 21.90 9.69
C ASN A 417 29.95 20.38 9.49
N ALA A 418 29.26 19.93 8.43
CA ALA A 418 29.07 18.49 8.18
C ALA A 418 30.30 17.87 7.50
N ILE A 419 30.78 18.50 6.43
CA ILE A 419 31.86 17.97 5.57
C ILE A 419 33.15 17.64 6.32
N PRO A 420 33.68 18.49 7.23
CA PRO A 420 34.92 18.16 7.93
C PRO A 420 34.82 16.85 8.72
N SER A 421 33.69 16.61 9.40
CA SER A 421 33.46 15.38 10.16
C SER A 421 33.33 14.15 9.26
N MET A 422 32.62 14.27 8.13
CA MET A 422 32.47 13.18 7.18
C MET A 422 33.80 12.81 6.51
N ASN A 423 34.59 13.82 6.10
CA ASN A 423 35.88 13.61 5.46
C ASN A 423 36.90 12.93 6.37
N ALA A 424 36.84 13.18 7.69
CA ALA A 424 37.70 12.50 8.66
C ALA A 424 37.56 10.97 8.65
N HIS A 425 36.39 10.46 8.22
CA HIS A 425 36.09 9.03 8.11
C HIS A 425 35.97 8.55 6.65
N GLY A 426 36.28 9.40 5.68
CA GLY A 426 36.18 9.09 4.25
C GLY A 426 34.74 8.95 3.73
N PHE A 427 33.73 9.38 4.49
CA PHE A 427 32.33 9.25 4.12
C PHE A 427 31.93 10.23 3.02
N LYS A 428 31.07 9.75 2.12
CA LYS A 428 30.42 10.54 1.08
C LYS A 428 28.94 10.66 1.36
N GLY A 429 28.32 11.68 0.79
CA GLY A 429 26.91 12.00 0.99
C GLY A 429 26.32 12.52 -0.32
N THR A 430 25.01 12.71 -0.31
CA THR A 430 24.25 13.21 -1.46
C THR A 430 23.65 14.57 -1.13
N PHE A 431 23.91 15.57 -1.97
CA PHE A 431 23.45 16.95 -1.79
C PHE A 431 22.40 17.28 -2.84
N TYR A 432 21.17 17.51 -2.41
CA TYR A 432 20.05 17.91 -3.23
C TYR A 432 19.97 19.44 -3.29
N ILE A 433 20.35 20.01 -4.44
CA ILE A 433 20.55 21.46 -4.60
C ILE A 433 19.35 22.11 -5.29
N VAL A 434 18.87 23.22 -4.71
CA VAL A 434 17.91 24.11 -5.36
C VAL A 434 18.70 25.02 -6.32
N SER A 435 18.59 24.79 -7.64
CA SER A 435 19.56 25.32 -8.62
C SER A 435 19.51 26.84 -8.82
N HIS A 436 18.53 27.56 -8.27
CA HIS A 436 18.52 29.03 -8.27
C HIS A 436 18.91 29.67 -6.93
N ARG A 437 19.27 28.89 -5.90
CA ARG A 437 19.58 29.39 -4.55
C ARG A 437 21.06 29.22 -4.19
N PHE A 438 21.88 30.19 -4.58
CA PHE A 438 23.29 30.25 -4.20
C PHE A 438 23.67 31.55 -3.51
N ALA A 439 24.72 31.51 -2.67
CA ALA A 439 25.24 32.72 -2.03
C ALA A 439 25.69 33.78 -3.04
N ASP A 440 26.32 33.37 -4.13
CA ASP A 440 26.79 34.24 -5.21
C ASP A 440 25.67 34.73 -6.14
N THR A 441 24.43 34.27 -5.95
CA THR A 441 23.22 34.74 -6.64
C THR A 441 22.20 35.42 -5.71
N GLY A 442 22.65 35.86 -4.53
CA GLY A 442 21.84 36.67 -3.61
C GLY A 442 21.11 35.90 -2.51
N PHE A 443 21.48 34.64 -2.26
CA PHE A 443 20.93 33.82 -1.16
C PHE A 443 21.97 33.61 -0.05
N PRO A 444 22.22 34.62 0.81
CA PRO A 444 23.17 34.47 1.92
C PRO A 444 22.71 33.35 2.86
N GLY A 445 23.63 32.46 3.24
CA GLY A 445 23.34 31.27 4.04
C GLY A 445 23.27 29.96 3.23
N PHE A 446 23.25 30.05 1.91
CA PHE A 446 23.40 28.90 1.00
C PHE A 446 24.85 28.75 0.54
N MET A 447 25.20 27.60 -0.02
CA MET A 447 26.49 27.41 -0.67
C MET A 447 26.61 28.28 -1.93
N SER A 448 27.82 28.74 -2.24
CA SER A 448 28.16 29.29 -3.56
C SER A 448 28.31 28.18 -4.60
N LYS A 449 28.23 28.51 -5.88
CA LYS A 449 28.47 27.55 -6.97
C LYS A 449 29.83 26.86 -6.86
N THR A 450 30.86 27.60 -6.45
CA THR A 450 32.22 27.07 -6.27
C THR A 450 32.29 26.03 -5.15
N GLN A 451 31.53 26.21 -4.07
CA GLN A 451 31.47 25.24 -2.98
C GLN A 451 30.72 23.96 -3.41
N ILE A 452 29.67 24.06 -4.21
CA ILE A 452 29.01 22.89 -4.81
C ILE A 452 29.97 22.10 -5.71
N GLN A 453 30.74 22.80 -6.56
CA GLN A 453 31.79 22.16 -7.36
C GLN A 453 32.89 21.53 -6.50
N ASP A 454 33.19 22.10 -5.34
CA ASP A 454 34.17 21.53 -4.40
C ASP A 454 33.67 20.24 -3.77
N LEU A 455 32.40 20.19 -3.33
CA LEU A 455 31.76 18.96 -2.86
C LEU A 455 31.84 17.85 -3.92
N PHE A 456 31.53 18.18 -5.17
CA PHE A 456 31.63 17.24 -6.28
C PHE A 456 33.07 16.74 -6.47
N ARG A 457 34.07 17.63 -6.45
CA ARG A 457 35.50 17.27 -6.55
C ARG A 457 35.99 16.42 -5.37
N MET A 458 35.38 16.56 -4.20
CA MET A 458 35.61 15.70 -3.03
C MET A 458 34.92 14.33 -3.16
N GLY A 459 34.15 14.07 -4.22
CA GLY A 459 33.46 12.81 -4.48
C GLY A 459 32.10 12.67 -3.81
N HIS A 460 31.50 13.77 -3.33
CA HIS A 460 30.10 13.75 -2.93
C HIS A 460 29.19 13.72 -4.16
N GLU A 461 28.02 13.11 -4.03
CA GLU A 461 27.00 13.14 -5.07
C GLU A 461 26.28 14.49 -5.03
N ILE A 462 26.13 15.14 -6.18
CA ILE A 462 25.27 16.31 -6.35
C ILE A 462 24.02 15.88 -7.12
N SER A 463 22.86 16.21 -6.61
CA SER A 463 21.54 15.83 -7.13
C SER A 463 20.56 17.00 -7.03
N ALA A 464 19.37 16.90 -7.62
CA ALA A 464 18.51 18.06 -7.85
C ALA A 464 17.35 18.21 -6.85
N HIS A 465 17.01 19.45 -6.49
CA HIS A 465 15.89 19.80 -5.62
C HIS A 465 15.01 20.92 -6.20
N THR A 466 14.69 20.84 -7.50
CA THR A 466 14.02 21.88 -8.32
C THR A 466 14.84 23.16 -8.52
N GLU A 467 14.33 24.08 -9.34
CA GLU A 467 14.98 25.36 -9.60
C GLU A 467 14.74 26.32 -8.44
N THR A 468 13.48 26.45 -8.00
CA THR A 468 13.06 27.50 -7.04
C THR A 468 12.46 26.99 -5.73
N HIS A 469 12.33 25.67 -5.57
CA HIS A 469 11.70 24.99 -4.42
C HIS A 469 10.18 25.27 -4.27
N PRO A 470 9.35 25.09 -5.32
CA PRO A 470 7.90 25.28 -5.22
C PRO A 470 7.17 24.03 -4.71
N HIS A 471 5.90 24.19 -4.35
CA HIS A 471 4.96 23.07 -4.16
C HIS A 471 4.57 22.50 -5.53
N LEU A 472 5.28 21.47 -6.00
CA LEU A 472 5.12 20.92 -7.36
C LEU A 472 3.68 20.54 -7.72
N THR A 473 2.92 20.00 -6.75
CA THR A 473 1.52 19.57 -6.96
C THR A 473 0.53 20.72 -7.18
N GLN A 474 0.97 21.97 -6.97
CA GLN A 474 0.17 23.18 -7.21
C GLN A 474 0.47 23.83 -8.56
N LEU A 475 1.45 23.29 -9.31
CA LEU A 475 1.89 23.79 -10.60
C LEU A 475 1.27 23.02 -11.76
N THR A 476 1.17 23.67 -12.92
CA THR A 476 0.85 23.00 -14.19
C THR A 476 1.97 22.04 -14.59
N ALA A 477 1.68 21.05 -15.44
CA ALA A 477 2.68 20.10 -15.92
C ALA A 477 3.89 20.78 -16.61
N ALA A 478 3.67 21.86 -17.35
CA ALA A 478 4.74 22.62 -18.01
C ALA A 478 5.65 23.33 -16.99
N GLU A 479 5.07 23.92 -15.94
CA GLU A 479 5.82 24.54 -14.85
C GLU A 479 6.60 23.51 -14.04
N GLN A 480 5.99 22.34 -13.74
CA GLN A 480 6.70 21.22 -13.11
C GLN A 480 7.88 20.75 -13.98
N GLN A 481 7.69 20.64 -15.31
CA GLN A 481 8.75 20.25 -16.23
C GLN A 481 9.91 21.25 -16.23
N GLN A 482 9.63 22.54 -16.20
CA GLN A 482 10.64 23.58 -16.08
C GLN A 482 11.44 23.42 -14.77
N GLU A 483 10.76 23.34 -13.63
CA GLU A 483 11.42 23.21 -12.32
C GLU A 483 12.26 21.93 -12.19
N ILE A 484 11.76 20.80 -12.72
CA ILE A 484 12.42 19.49 -12.59
C ILE A 484 13.54 19.33 -13.61
N SER A 485 13.27 19.58 -14.89
CA SER A 485 14.25 19.40 -15.97
C SER A 485 15.28 20.52 -16.00
N GLY A 486 14.86 21.75 -15.73
CA GLY A 486 15.71 22.94 -15.68
C GLY A 486 16.75 22.83 -14.58
N SER A 487 16.36 22.40 -13.36
CA SER A 487 17.32 22.21 -12.27
C SER A 487 18.40 21.17 -12.57
N ARG A 488 18.05 20.10 -13.31
CA ARG A 488 19.03 19.14 -13.80
C ARG A 488 20.00 19.78 -14.81
N GLN A 489 19.50 20.59 -15.73
CA GLN A 489 20.30 21.27 -16.75
C GLN A 489 21.24 22.32 -16.13
N ASP A 490 20.76 23.10 -15.16
CA ASP A 490 21.56 24.08 -14.42
C ASP A 490 22.76 23.43 -13.73
N LEU A 491 22.53 22.34 -13.01
CA LEU A 491 23.59 21.62 -12.29
C LEU A 491 24.60 21.01 -13.26
N LEU A 492 24.14 20.41 -14.37
CA LEU A 492 25.05 19.93 -15.42
C LEU A 492 25.87 21.07 -16.03
N ALA A 493 25.28 22.25 -16.24
CA ALA A 493 25.97 23.45 -16.73
C ALA A 493 27.02 24.00 -15.75
N MET A 494 26.95 23.63 -14.47
CA MET A 494 27.98 23.92 -13.46
C MET A 494 29.16 22.92 -13.48
N ASN A 495 29.22 22.00 -14.45
CA ASN A 495 30.20 20.92 -14.53
C ASN A 495 30.23 20.02 -13.28
N VAL A 496 29.05 19.76 -12.70
CA VAL A 496 28.85 18.74 -11.66
C VAL A 496 27.90 17.67 -12.21
N GLY A 497 28.22 16.41 -11.99
CA GLY A 497 27.38 15.31 -12.46
C GLY A 497 28.09 13.95 -12.52
N PRO A 498 27.36 12.85 -12.78
CA PRO A 498 25.98 12.81 -13.28
C PRO A 498 24.93 13.26 -12.24
N ILE A 499 23.81 13.79 -12.73
CA ILE A 499 22.65 14.21 -11.91
C ILE A 499 21.54 13.17 -12.10
N ASN A 500 21.51 12.20 -11.19
CA ASN A 500 20.68 10.99 -11.31
C ASN A 500 19.53 10.93 -10.31
N ALA A 501 19.66 11.56 -9.14
CA ALA A 501 18.62 11.54 -8.12
C ALA A 501 17.90 12.88 -7.99
N PHE A 502 16.65 12.81 -7.55
CA PHE A 502 15.79 13.95 -7.29
C PHE A 502 15.22 13.91 -5.86
N ALA A 503 14.92 15.07 -5.29
CA ALA A 503 14.14 15.16 -4.05
C ALA A 503 12.94 16.07 -4.28
N TYR A 504 11.75 15.60 -3.94
CA TYR A 504 10.54 16.41 -4.07
C TYR A 504 10.51 17.48 -2.95
N PRO A 505 10.43 18.79 -3.26
CA PRO A 505 10.18 19.81 -2.25
C PRO A 505 8.95 19.46 -1.41
N TYR A 506 9.07 19.61 -0.08
CA TYR A 506 8.02 19.25 0.88
C TYR A 506 7.60 17.76 0.87
N GLY A 507 8.24 16.92 0.05
CA GLY A 507 7.85 15.54 -0.20
C GLY A 507 6.59 15.38 -1.04
N GLU A 508 6.15 16.44 -1.74
CA GLU A 508 4.91 16.45 -2.50
C GLU A 508 5.12 15.99 -3.95
N TYR A 509 4.29 15.04 -4.39
CA TYR A 509 4.29 14.54 -5.76
C TYR A 509 2.92 13.98 -6.12
N ASP A 510 2.60 13.93 -7.40
CA ASP A 510 1.52 13.12 -7.97
C ASP A 510 2.02 12.25 -9.14
N SER A 511 1.12 11.57 -9.84
CA SER A 511 1.50 10.73 -10.99
C SER A 511 2.13 11.53 -12.14
N THR A 512 1.71 12.78 -12.34
CA THR A 512 2.28 13.69 -13.34
C THR A 512 3.70 14.08 -12.92
N THR A 513 3.91 14.44 -11.66
CA THR A 513 5.23 14.79 -11.12
C THR A 513 6.21 13.63 -11.28
N ILE A 514 5.82 12.41 -10.90
CA ILE A 514 6.68 11.21 -11.05
C ILE A 514 7.04 10.99 -12.52
N GLN A 515 6.09 11.14 -13.45
CA GLN A 515 6.35 10.94 -14.87
C GLN A 515 7.34 11.98 -15.40
N ILE A 516 7.20 13.25 -15.01
CA ILE A 516 8.13 14.31 -15.41
C ILE A 516 9.55 14.05 -14.86
N VAL A 517 9.68 13.57 -13.63
CA VAL A 517 10.99 13.18 -13.06
C VAL A 517 11.65 12.06 -13.89
N LYS A 518 10.88 11.05 -14.29
CA LYS A 518 11.35 9.98 -15.17
C LYS A 518 11.80 10.52 -16.53
N ASP A 519 10.95 11.35 -17.15
CA ASP A 519 11.19 11.91 -18.49
C ASP A 519 12.38 12.89 -18.50
N ALA A 520 12.66 13.56 -17.37
CA ALA A 520 13.83 14.41 -17.19
C ALA A 520 15.15 13.63 -17.07
N GLY A 521 15.08 12.30 -16.98
CA GLY A 521 16.24 11.41 -16.94
C GLY A 521 16.83 11.16 -15.55
N PHE A 522 16.06 11.41 -14.49
CA PHE A 522 16.44 10.95 -13.15
C PHE A 522 16.16 9.44 -13.03
N SER A 523 17.04 8.72 -12.33
CA SER A 523 16.88 7.28 -12.04
C SER A 523 16.19 7.01 -10.71
N SER A 524 16.08 8.03 -9.85
CA SER A 524 15.43 7.92 -8.55
C SER A 524 14.92 9.26 -8.04
N ALA A 525 13.99 9.18 -7.09
CA ALA A 525 13.53 10.31 -6.31
C ALA A 525 13.12 9.89 -4.90
N ARG A 526 13.28 10.80 -3.93
CA ARG A 526 12.84 10.61 -2.55
C ARG A 526 11.78 11.63 -2.14
N SER A 527 10.90 11.21 -1.24
CA SER A 527 9.90 12.07 -0.60
C SER A 527 10.22 12.29 0.89
N THR A 528 9.25 12.75 1.67
CA THR A 528 9.34 12.94 3.12
C THR A 528 8.83 11.75 3.95
N ILE A 529 8.53 10.62 3.29
CA ILE A 529 8.09 9.38 3.94
C ILE A 529 9.18 8.85 4.88
N ASN A 530 8.85 8.63 6.16
CA ASN A 530 9.77 8.02 7.13
C ASN A 530 9.86 6.52 6.94
N GLY A 531 11.07 5.98 6.81
CA GLY A 531 11.26 4.53 6.70
C GLY A 531 12.67 4.13 6.26
N TYR A 532 12.77 2.88 5.81
CA TYR A 532 14.00 2.25 5.31
C TYR A 532 13.75 1.73 3.90
N ALA A 533 14.67 2.03 2.98
CA ALA A 533 14.62 1.49 1.65
C ALA A 533 15.04 0.01 1.66
N THR A 534 14.39 -0.78 0.82
CA THR A 534 14.71 -2.19 0.53
C THR A 534 14.83 -2.34 -0.98
N ALA A 535 15.33 -3.45 -1.52
CA ALA A 535 15.38 -3.57 -2.98
C ALA A 535 14.01 -3.73 -3.65
N ALA A 536 12.93 -3.78 -2.85
CA ALA A 536 11.56 -3.73 -3.34
C ALA A 536 10.93 -2.32 -3.21
N SER A 537 11.70 -1.33 -2.76
CA SER A 537 11.28 0.07 -2.68
C SER A 537 11.22 0.69 -4.08
N ASP A 538 10.20 1.49 -4.34
CA ASP A 538 10.09 2.27 -5.57
C ASP A 538 11.20 3.33 -5.63
N HIS A 539 11.99 3.30 -6.71
CA HIS A 539 13.10 4.22 -6.92
C HIS A 539 12.67 5.68 -6.91
N TYR A 540 11.42 5.97 -7.27
CA TYR A 540 10.89 7.34 -7.37
C TYR A 540 10.12 7.77 -6.11
N GLN A 541 10.10 6.93 -5.07
CA GLN A 541 9.44 7.20 -3.79
C GLN A 541 10.28 6.68 -2.62
N LEU A 542 11.60 6.88 -2.67
CA LEU A 542 12.50 6.37 -1.63
C LEU A 542 12.16 6.97 -0.25
N PRO A 543 12.03 6.14 0.81
CA PRO A 543 11.77 6.60 2.16
C PRO A 543 13.07 7.08 2.84
N ARG A 544 12.93 7.94 3.85
CA ARG A 544 14.04 8.57 4.57
C ARG A 544 13.67 8.91 6.01
N GLN A 545 14.59 8.75 6.95
CA GLN A 545 14.45 9.35 8.28
C GLN A 545 14.96 10.80 8.25
N VAL A 546 14.22 11.74 8.85
CA VAL A 546 14.65 13.15 8.95
C VAL A 546 15.24 13.46 10.32
N ILE A 547 16.32 14.22 10.33
CA ILE A 547 16.85 14.82 11.55
C ILE A 547 16.16 16.16 11.79
N LEU A 548 15.54 16.29 12.96
CA LEU A 548 14.97 17.53 13.49
C LEU A 548 15.84 18.05 14.64
N ASN A 549 15.57 19.27 15.10
CA ASN A 549 16.25 19.85 16.28
C ASN A 549 16.03 19.05 17.57
N THR A 550 15.00 18.21 17.62
CA THR A 550 14.71 17.31 18.74
C THR A 550 15.31 15.91 18.56
N THR A 551 15.85 15.57 17.40
CA THR A 551 16.44 14.26 17.13
C THR A 551 17.78 14.12 17.83
N THR A 552 17.87 13.18 18.76
CA THR A 552 19.10 12.88 19.49
C THR A 552 20.01 11.93 18.70
N ALA A 553 21.32 11.98 18.96
CA ALA A 553 22.25 11.00 18.40
C ALA A 553 21.85 9.55 18.74
N SER A 554 21.32 9.30 19.96
CA SER A 554 20.86 7.98 20.38
C SER A 554 19.71 7.44 19.51
N GLN A 555 18.74 8.28 19.14
CA GLN A 555 17.67 7.88 18.21
C GLN A 555 18.25 7.48 16.85
N VAL A 556 19.21 8.25 16.32
CA VAL A 556 19.86 7.92 15.05
C VAL A 556 20.65 6.62 15.13
N ARG A 557 21.29 6.31 16.27
CA ARG A 557 21.95 5.01 16.49
C ARG A 557 20.94 3.86 16.39
N GLY A 558 19.76 4.03 17.02
CA GLY A 558 18.67 3.07 16.91
C GLY A 558 18.23 2.84 15.46
N TRP A 559 18.15 3.90 14.66
CA TRP A 559 17.84 3.77 13.23
C TRP A 559 18.91 2.99 12.46
N VAL A 560 20.19 3.31 12.70
CA VAL A 560 21.32 2.61 12.07
C VAL A 560 21.33 1.13 12.45
N ASP A 561 21.11 0.80 13.71
CA ASP A 561 21.06 -0.58 14.20
C ASP A 561 19.89 -1.36 13.58
N GLN A 562 18.75 -0.69 13.41
CA GLN A 562 17.62 -1.26 12.68
C GLN A 562 17.98 -1.55 11.22
N ALA A 563 18.61 -0.61 10.51
CA ALA A 563 19.02 -0.82 9.12
C ALA A 563 19.97 -2.01 8.95
N VAL A 564 20.95 -2.13 9.84
CA VAL A 564 21.91 -3.25 9.85
C VAL A 564 21.20 -4.57 10.15
N SER A 565 20.37 -4.62 11.19
CA SER A 565 19.67 -5.85 11.58
C SER A 565 18.65 -6.32 10.54
N GLN A 566 18.01 -5.39 9.85
CA GLN A 566 17.00 -5.66 8.82
C GLN A 566 17.58 -5.81 7.42
N LYS A 567 18.90 -5.64 7.25
CA LYS A 567 19.57 -5.66 5.93
C LYS A 567 18.94 -4.68 4.94
N SER A 568 18.57 -3.52 5.44
CA SER A 568 17.91 -2.45 4.71
C SER A 568 18.83 -1.23 4.54
N TRP A 569 18.37 -0.27 3.77
CA TRP A 569 19.08 0.97 3.49
C TRP A 569 18.40 2.15 4.19
N LEU A 570 19.10 2.76 5.13
CA LEU A 570 18.66 3.97 5.83
C LEU A 570 19.14 5.21 5.07
N ILE A 571 18.20 6.02 4.59
CA ILE A 571 18.49 7.36 4.07
C ILE A 571 18.20 8.36 5.18
N ILE A 572 19.21 9.11 5.62
CA ILE A 572 19.08 10.18 6.62
C ILE A 572 19.04 11.52 5.88
N ALA A 573 17.99 12.32 6.04
CA ALA A 573 17.93 13.68 5.52
C ALA A 573 18.25 14.72 6.58
N VAL A 574 19.09 15.68 6.19
CA VAL A 574 19.59 16.77 7.03
C VAL A 574 19.45 18.08 6.26
N HIS A 575 18.83 19.11 6.84
CA HIS A 575 18.79 20.42 6.19
C HIS A 575 19.94 21.30 6.72
N GLN A 576 19.94 21.62 8.01
CA GLN A 576 20.97 22.50 8.58
C GLN A 576 21.84 21.77 9.60
N VAL A 577 23.15 22.05 9.59
CA VAL A 577 24.10 21.55 10.59
C VAL A 577 24.71 22.73 11.34
N ASP A 578 23.97 23.31 12.27
CA ASP A 578 24.33 24.53 13.00
C ASP A 578 23.60 24.63 14.36
N GLY A 579 23.84 25.73 15.07
CA GLY A 579 23.24 26.01 16.38
C GLY A 579 22.01 26.90 16.33
N SER A 580 21.32 27.01 15.17
CA SER A 580 20.17 27.91 15.01
C SER A 580 18.97 27.52 15.89
N GLY A 581 18.79 26.22 16.14
CA GLY A 581 17.61 25.69 16.83
C GLY A 581 16.36 25.60 15.94
N GLU A 582 16.49 25.89 14.64
CA GLU A 582 15.41 25.73 13.66
C GLU A 582 14.92 24.29 13.59
N ALA A 583 13.64 24.08 13.25
CA ALA A 583 13.00 22.76 13.33
C ALA A 583 13.76 21.64 12.58
N TYR A 584 14.38 21.97 11.44
CA TYR A 584 15.15 21.06 10.58
C TYR A 584 16.67 21.21 10.73
N SER A 585 17.15 21.63 11.90
CA SER A 585 18.57 21.77 12.20
C SER A 585 19.07 20.64 13.12
N THR A 586 20.38 20.38 13.07
CA THR A 586 21.09 19.60 14.08
C THR A 586 22.41 20.27 14.43
N THR A 587 22.85 20.17 15.68
CA THR A 587 24.12 20.81 16.07
C THR A 587 25.32 20.08 15.46
N PRO A 588 26.44 20.77 15.16
CA PRO A 588 27.66 20.12 14.71
C PRO A 588 28.15 19.03 15.67
N ALA A 589 27.93 19.19 16.98
CA ALA A 589 28.28 18.19 17.99
C ALA A 589 27.42 16.92 17.85
N THR A 590 26.09 17.06 17.71
CA THR A 590 25.18 15.93 17.51
C THR A 590 25.47 15.22 16.19
N PHE A 591 25.69 15.97 15.11
CA PHE A 591 26.03 15.41 13.81
C PHE A 591 27.37 14.64 13.85
N GLY A 592 28.39 15.19 14.52
CA GLY A 592 29.65 14.51 14.75
C GLY A 592 29.48 13.17 15.47
N GLN A 593 28.66 13.12 16.53
CA GLN A 593 28.35 11.86 17.24
C GLN A 593 27.68 10.80 16.36
N ILE A 594 26.87 11.23 15.38
CA ILE A 594 26.25 10.33 14.41
C ILE A 594 27.31 9.77 13.46
N VAL A 595 28.14 10.64 12.90
CA VAL A 595 29.23 10.26 11.98
C VAL A 595 30.21 9.30 12.67
N ASP A 596 30.63 9.60 13.90
CA ASP A 596 31.52 8.74 14.67
C ASP A 596 30.90 7.37 14.95
N TYR A 597 29.58 7.32 15.19
CA TYR A 597 28.89 6.05 15.37
C TYR A 597 28.85 5.21 14.09
N LEU A 598 28.60 5.83 12.93
CA LEU A 598 28.62 5.14 11.64
C LEU A 598 30.00 4.50 11.40
N ALA A 599 31.07 5.25 11.68
CA ALA A 599 32.44 4.76 11.59
C ALA A 599 32.72 3.62 12.58
N GLN A 600 32.32 3.78 13.84
CA GLN A 600 32.47 2.74 14.87
C GLN A 600 31.71 1.46 14.51
N LYS A 601 30.49 1.58 13.97
CA LYS A 601 29.65 0.44 13.59
C LYS A 601 30.20 -0.29 12.37
N GLY A 602 30.98 0.40 11.53
CA GLY A 602 31.47 -0.13 10.26
C GLY A 602 30.34 -0.37 9.24
N VAL A 603 29.21 0.33 9.38
CA VAL A 603 28.10 0.23 8.43
C VAL A 603 28.51 0.94 7.12
N PRO A 604 28.22 0.36 5.94
CA PRO A 604 28.50 1.02 4.67
C PRO A 604 27.78 2.37 4.57
N VAL A 605 28.54 3.46 4.42
CA VAL A 605 28.01 4.79 4.11
C VAL A 605 28.13 5.02 2.60
N ILE A 606 27.00 5.11 1.91
CA ILE A 606 26.91 5.17 0.44
C ILE A 606 26.08 6.38 -0.01
N THR A 607 26.28 6.81 -1.25
CA THR A 607 25.43 7.85 -1.86
C THR A 607 24.09 7.27 -2.35
N ILE A 608 23.12 8.12 -2.68
CA ILE A 608 21.83 7.72 -3.25
C ILE A 608 22.02 6.93 -4.54
N ASP A 609 22.85 7.42 -5.46
CA ASP A 609 23.12 6.74 -6.73
C ASP A 609 23.69 5.32 -6.52
N GLN A 610 24.64 5.17 -5.58
CA GLN A 610 25.19 3.86 -5.21
C GLN A 610 24.16 2.94 -4.54
N GLY A 611 23.24 3.50 -3.75
CA GLY A 611 22.14 2.75 -3.13
C GLY A 611 21.15 2.25 -4.18
N VAL A 612 20.73 3.12 -5.09
CA VAL A 612 19.79 2.81 -6.18
C VAL A 612 20.33 1.74 -7.12
N GLN A 613 21.63 1.78 -7.44
CA GLN A 613 22.27 0.73 -8.26
C GLN A 613 22.23 -0.67 -7.64
N LYS A 614 21.97 -0.77 -6.32
CA LYS A 614 21.81 -2.05 -5.62
C LYS A 614 20.37 -2.53 -5.60
N LEU A 615 19.40 -1.66 -5.92
CA LEU A 615 18.00 -2.02 -6.02
C LEU A 615 17.75 -2.79 -7.34
N ALA A 616 16.71 -3.62 -7.37
CA ALA A 616 16.33 -4.29 -8.60
C ALA A 616 15.81 -3.25 -9.61
N PRO A 617 16.18 -3.33 -10.90
CA PRO A 617 15.78 -2.35 -11.91
C PRO A 617 14.27 -2.24 -12.13
#